data_AF-A0A6A3J1Q4-F1
#
_entry.id   AF-A0A6A3J1Q4-F1
#
_cell.length_a   1.000
_cell.length_b   1.000
_cell.length_c   1.000
_cell.angle_alpha   90.00
_cell.angle_beta   90.00
_cell.angle_gamma   90.00
#
_symmetry.space_group_name_H-M   'P 1'
#
loop_
_entity.id
_entity.type
_entity.pdbx_description
1 polymer ?
#
loop_
_entity_poly.entity_id
_entity_poly.type
_entity_poly.pdbx_seq_one_letter_code
_entity_poly.pdbx_strand_id
1 'polypeptide(L)'
;MDVIAGRKTGGGIVGDIIVNGGSLLVEQKKRVTIGVEVVTNPSILFLDEPTSGLDARFGDINLMTVLEVTCAERAMFYHESGVGQ
;
A
#
# COMPACT_ATOMS: atom_id res chain seq x y z
N MET A 1 -9.91 -1.31 4.80
CA MET A 1 -10.20 -1.45 3.36
C MET A 1 -8.98 -2.10 2.73
N ASP A 2 -9.22 -3.22 2.05
CA ASP A 2 -8.21 -4.21 1.67
C ASP A 2 -7.48 -3.82 0.38
N VAL A 3 -6.19 -4.15 0.33
CA VAL A 3 -5.47 -4.32 -0.94
C VAL A 3 -5.97 -5.62 -1.54
N ILE A 4 -6.58 -5.55 -2.73
CA ILE A 4 -7.06 -6.74 -3.44
C ILE A 4 -6.19 -6.89 -4.69
N ALA A 5 -5.14 -7.67 -4.56
CA ALA A 5 -4.48 -8.31 -5.69
C ALA A 5 -5.36 -9.46 -6.20
N GLY A 6 -5.41 -9.72 -7.50
CA GLY A 6 -6.26 -10.76 -8.12
C GLY A 6 -6.02 -12.23 -7.68
N ARG A 7 -5.30 -12.48 -6.59
CA ARG A 7 -5.24 -13.75 -5.86
C ARG A 7 -5.66 -13.48 -4.42
N LYS A 8 -6.50 -14.35 -3.87
CA LYS A 8 -7.17 -14.23 -2.55
C LYS A 8 -6.15 -14.27 -1.38
N THR A 9 -5.32 -13.26 -1.24
CA THR A 9 -4.35 -13.05 -0.14
C THR A 9 -4.60 -11.79 0.67
N GLY A 10 -5.68 -11.05 0.40
CA GLY A 10 -6.07 -9.86 1.15
C GLY A 10 -6.10 -10.10 2.66
N GLY A 11 -5.08 -9.58 3.35
CA GLY A 11 -4.92 -9.65 4.79
C GLY A 11 -3.99 -8.56 5.26
N GLY A 12 -4.35 -7.88 6.35
CA GLY A 12 -3.47 -6.93 7.02
C GLY A 12 -2.39 -7.65 7.84
N ILE A 13 -1.24 -7.01 8.02
CA ILE A 13 -0.23 -7.47 8.98
C ILE A 13 -0.85 -7.44 10.38
N VAL A 14 -1.06 -8.62 10.97
CA VAL A 14 -1.57 -8.77 12.33
C VAL A 14 -0.42 -8.81 13.32
N GLY A 15 -0.51 -8.00 14.38
CA GLY A 15 0.50 -7.89 15.42
C GLY A 15 1.55 -6.81 15.17
N ASP A 16 2.64 -6.86 15.93
CA ASP A 16 3.75 -5.92 15.84
C ASP A 16 4.89 -6.49 14.99
N ILE A 17 5.40 -5.65 14.10
CA ILE A 17 6.65 -5.91 13.39
C ILE A 17 7.73 -5.14 14.11
N ILE A 18 8.68 -5.85 14.71
CA ILE A 18 9.83 -5.26 15.38
C ILE A 18 10.99 -5.15 14.39
N VAL A 19 11.45 -3.93 14.14
CA VAL A 19 12.64 -3.63 13.33
C VAL A 19 13.61 -2.85 14.20
N ASN A 20 14.84 -3.34 14.35
CA ASN A 20 15.89 -2.70 15.16
C ASN A 20 15.45 -2.35 16.60
N GLY A 21 14.58 -3.16 17.21
CA GLY A 21 14.07 -2.96 18.56
C GLY A 21 12.88 -2.01 18.70
N GLY A 22 12.39 -1.41 17.60
CA GLY A 22 11.16 -0.59 17.58
C GLY A 22 10.02 -1.27 16.79
N SER A 23 8.77 -1.00 17.16
CA SER A 23 7.60 -1.46 16.39
C SER A 23 7.29 -0.51 15.23
N LEU A 24 6.86 -1.06 14.09
CA LEU A 24 6.39 -0.25 12.96
C LEU A 24 5.14 0.56 13.32
N LEU A 25 5.12 1.81 12.89
CA LEU A 25 3.93 2.68 12.96
C LEU A 25 2.85 2.21 11.98
N VAL A 26 1.61 2.68 12.17
CA VAL A 26 0.44 2.25 11.39
C VAL A 26 0.65 2.52 9.90
N GLU A 27 1.15 3.71 9.55
CA GLU A 27 1.45 4.12 8.18
C GLU A 27 2.58 3.28 7.55
N GLN A 28 3.54 2.83 8.36
CA GLN A 28 4.62 1.94 7.91
C GLN A 28 4.07 0.53 7.65
N LYS A 29 3.24 -0.01 8.54
CA LYS A 29 2.55 -1.30 8.35
C LYS A 29 1.71 -1.29 7.08
N LYS A 30 1.03 -0.18 6.76
CA LYS A 30 0.26 -0.02 5.52
C LYS A 30 1.13 -0.16 4.27
N ARG A 31 2.25 0.58 4.20
CA ARG A 31 3.19 0.50 3.07
C ARG A 31 3.80 -0.90 2.93
N VAL A 32 4.13 -1.55 4.04
CA VAL A 32 4.66 -2.93 4.02
C VAL A 32 3.60 -3.90 3.51
N THR A 33 2.34 -3.76 3.94
CA THR A 33 1.23 -4.59 3.46
C THR A 33 1.05 -4.46 1.94
N ILE A 34 1.05 -3.22 1.42
CA ILE A 34 1.00 -2.97 -0.03
C ILE A 34 2.21 -3.58 -0.74
N GLY A 35 3.42 -3.41 -0.18
CA GLY A 35 4.64 -3.98 -0.73
C GLY A 35 4.62 -5.50 -0.83
N VAL A 36 4.08 -6.20 0.18
CA VAL A 36 3.92 -7.65 0.18
C VAL A 36 3.01 -8.09 -0.98
N GLU A 37 1.89 -7.40 -1.19
CA GLU A 37 0.98 -7.70 -2.29
C GLU A 37 1.62 -7.44 -3.66
N VAL A 38 2.38 -6.33 -3.81
CA VAL A 38 3.11 -6.01 -5.05
C VAL A 38 4.17 -7.07 -5.38
N VAL A 39 4.88 -7.62 -4.38
CA VAL A 39 5.89 -8.68 -4.56
C VAL A 39 5.29 -9.96 -5.15
N THR A 40 3.99 -10.22 -4.94
CA THR A 40 3.31 -11.39 -5.55
C THR A 40 3.15 -11.28 -7.07
N ASN A 41 3.54 -10.15 -7.68
CA ASN A 41 3.42 -9.85 -9.10
C ASN A 41 1.99 -10.06 -9.64
N PRO A 42 0.99 -9.36 -9.08
CA PRO A 42 -0.40 -9.53 -9.51
C PRO A 42 -0.63 -8.92 -10.89
N SER A 43 -1.37 -9.60 -11.77
CA SER A 43 -1.72 -9.03 -13.09
C SER A 43 -2.66 -7.82 -13.00
N ILE A 44 -3.45 -7.76 -11.92
CA ILE A 44 -4.39 -6.67 -11.63
C ILE A 44 -4.28 -6.33 -10.13
N LEU A 45 -4.17 -5.04 -9.82
CA LEU A 45 -4.07 -4.51 -8.46
C LEU A 45 -5.19 -3.48 -8.21
N PHE A 46 -5.98 -3.69 -7.16
CA PHE A 46 -6.95 -2.73 -6.65
C PHE A 46 -6.48 -2.16 -5.30
N LEU A 47 -6.49 -0.83 -5.19
CA LEU A 47 -6.14 -0.11 -3.97
C LEU A 47 -7.27 0.85 -3.59
N ASP A 48 -7.69 0.80 -2.33
CA ASP A 48 -8.69 1.72 -1.80
C ASP A 48 -8.05 2.61 -0.74
N GLU A 49 -7.97 3.90 -1.04
CA GLU A 49 -7.25 4.93 -0.30
C GLU A 49 -5.82 4.52 0.12
N PRO A 50 -4.95 4.07 -0.81
CA PRO A 50 -3.61 3.63 -0.47
C PRO A 50 -2.77 4.71 0.25
N THR A 51 -3.04 6.00 0.06
CA THR A 51 -2.37 7.07 0.82
C THR A 51 -3.03 7.46 2.13
N SER A 52 -4.21 6.93 2.50
CA SER A 52 -4.87 7.40 3.73
C SER A 52 -4.05 7.13 5.00
N GLY A 53 -3.89 8.18 5.80
CA GLY A 53 -3.11 8.16 7.05
C GLY A 53 -1.59 8.21 6.86
N LEU A 54 -1.08 8.35 5.63
CA LEU A 54 0.31 8.71 5.38
C LEU A 54 0.53 10.22 5.58
N ASP A 55 1.75 10.62 5.92
CA ASP A 55 2.11 12.04 5.96
C ASP A 55 2.12 12.63 4.54
N ALA A 56 1.18 13.55 4.30
CA ALA A 56 0.81 14.12 3.00
C ALA A 56 1.97 14.77 2.22
N ARG A 57 3.13 15.01 2.84
CA ARG A 57 4.28 15.67 2.19
C ARG A 57 5.31 14.72 1.60
N PHE A 58 5.50 13.54 2.19
CA PHE A 58 6.57 12.61 1.79
C PHE A 58 6.12 11.15 1.74
N GLY A 59 5.08 10.75 2.46
CA GLY A 59 4.57 9.38 2.45
C GLY A 59 3.84 9.06 1.14
N ASP A 60 3.00 9.99 0.68
CA ASP A 60 2.10 9.83 -0.46
C ASP A 60 2.85 9.72 -1.78
N ILE A 61 3.76 10.67 -2.02
CA ILE A 61 4.54 10.75 -3.26
C ILE A 61 5.40 9.49 -3.42
N ASN A 62 6.10 9.08 -2.36
CA ASN A 62 6.99 7.92 -2.43
C ASN A 62 6.25 6.61 -2.68
N LEU A 63 5.08 6.39 -2.04
CA LEU A 63 4.31 5.18 -2.25
C LEU A 63 3.74 5.11 -3.68
N MET A 64 3.15 6.20 -4.17
CA MET A 64 2.55 6.24 -5.50
C MET A 64 3.59 6.10 -6.61
N THR A 65 4.74 6.78 -6.50
CA THR A 65 5.83 6.61 -7.46
C THR A 65 6.33 5.16 -7.51
N VAL A 66 6.47 4.50 -6.35
CA VAL A 66 6.87 3.08 -6.32
C VAL A 66 5.82 2.21 -7.00
N LEU A 67 4.54 2.42 -6.71
CA LEU A 67 3.46 1.68 -7.34
C LEU A 67 3.45 1.87 -8.87
N GLU A 68 3.59 3.10 -9.34
CA GLU A 68 3.63 3.42 -10.77
C GLU A 68 4.81 2.74 -11.48
N VAL A 69 6.01 2.82 -10.91
CA VAL A 69 7.22 2.20 -11.50
C VAL A 69 7.15 0.68 -11.43
N THR A 70 6.73 0.11 -10.31
CA THR A 70 6.73 -1.35 -10.12
C THR A 70 5.61 -2.04 -10.89
N CYS A 71 4.51 -1.35 -11.17
CA CYS A 71 3.32 -1.89 -11.83
C CYS A 71 3.07 -1.32 -13.23
N ALA A 72 4.06 -0.65 -13.86
CA ALA A 72 3.90 0.02 -15.15
C ALA A 72 3.31 -0.85 -16.28
N GLU A 73 3.56 -2.16 -16.25
CA GLU A 73 3.06 -3.13 -17.25
C GLU A 73 1.81 -3.90 -16.78
N ARG A 74 1.12 -3.41 -15.73
CA ARG A 74 0.00 -4.10 -15.08
C ARG A 74 -1.23 -3.19 -15.02
N ALA A 75 -2.40 -3.80 -14.90
CA ALA A 75 -3.62 -3.04 -14.68
C ALA A 75 -3.72 -2.65 -13.20
N MET A 76 -3.62 -1.36 -12.90
CA MET A 76 -3.81 -0.82 -11.56
C MET A 76 -5.04 0.07 -11.53
N PHE A 77 -5.88 -0.14 -10.53
CA PHE A 77 -7.02 0.71 -10.24
C PHE A 77 -6.91 1.17 -8.79
N TYR A 78 -7.00 2.47 -8.55
CA TYR A 78 -7.00 3.00 -7.21
C TYR A 78 -8.05 4.10 -7.04
N HIS A 79 -8.56 4.22 -5.83
CA HIS A 79 -9.45 5.29 -5.41
C HIS A 79 -8.78 6.04 -4.26
N GLU A 80 -8.81 7.37 -4.31
CA GLU A 80 -8.44 8.23 -3.19
C GLU A 80 -9.65 9.09 -2.84
N SER A 81 -10.06 9.05 -1.57
CA SER A 81 -10.96 10.07 -1.04
C SER A 81 -10.17 11.36 -0.98
N GLY A 82 -10.32 12.20 -2.00
CA GLY A 82 -9.65 13.50 -2.04
C GLY A 82 -9.82 14.22 -0.71
N VAL A 83 -8.74 14.80 -0.18
CA VAL A 83 -8.85 15.79 0.89
C VAL A 83 -9.79 16.87 0.35
N GLY A 84 -11.00 16.94 0.90
CA GLY A 84 -11.94 17.99 0.56
C GLY A 84 -11.23 19.33 0.68
N GLN A 85 -11.47 20.20 -0.30
CA GLN A 85 -11.21 21.63 -0.16
C GLN A 85 -11.83 22.15 1.14
#